data_AF-A0A9P6L2V2-F1
#
_entry.id   AF-A0A9P6L2V2-F1
#
_cell.length_a   1.000
_cell.length_b   1.000
_cell.length_c   1.000
_cell.angle_alpha   90.00
_cell.angle_beta   90.00
_cell.angle_gamma   90.00
#
_symmetry.space_group_name_H-M   'P 1'
#
loop_
_entity.id
_entity.type
_entity.pdbx_description
1 polymer ?
#
loop_
_entity_poly.entity_id
_entity_poly.type
_entity_poly.pdbx_seq_one_letter_code
_entity_poly.pdbx_strand_id
1 'polypeptide(L)'
;MSTRVVPVLAKHFSCHLPLLENLTINVKTVPNEFPCLPDQLFDGDLSSLRELHLSGVLISLPRKNMPNLTTLNLCSIPDDRFLLTRLLNLFEFVPHIRHVRLLNSIPSSSDVPANRMLTLPHLKKFEITAQPAHSILLNHLFIPAGASLILECSYTGDESPIPSYLPTLSTGLLNLSNITTINLCFGPERRFLQLYGPSGELRFLGNWIRGRNQSEVGTSSFLRSMGQFNISRSRCLAVQWYHCGPPADSITRSIVYQTLRSMENLSSLTLVQCKSSSFILALNPTNNPSAIVRCPKLKEITLYTEGPNDIHVNELVKMAEERASRGGKLSVITIVSTGAIAPPKDVFQLRKYVLRLECKFDDAPPEWDTLPL
;
A
#
# COMPACT_ATOMS: atom_id res chain seq x y z
N MET A 1 -7.89 24.38 -24.27
CA MET A 1 -8.98 24.42 -25.28
C MET A 1 -9.68 25.77 -25.14
N SER A 2 -9.96 26.48 -26.23
CA SER A 2 -10.80 27.68 -26.16
C SER A 2 -12.21 27.27 -25.67
N THR A 3 -12.78 28.01 -24.73
CA THR A 3 -14.15 27.83 -24.17
C THR A 3 -15.26 27.71 -25.23
N ARG A 4 -14.97 28.04 -26.50
CA ARG A 4 -15.87 27.93 -27.64
C ARG A 4 -16.11 26.51 -28.17
N VAL A 5 -15.30 25.51 -27.82
CA VAL A 5 -15.44 24.12 -28.36
C VAL A 5 -16.48 23.28 -27.60
N VAL A 6 -16.67 23.55 -26.31
CA VAL A 6 -17.53 22.75 -25.42
C VAL A 6 -19.02 22.75 -25.84
N PRO A 7 -19.63 23.88 -26.26
CA PRO A 7 -21.04 23.89 -26.68
C PRO A 7 -21.31 23.10 -27.96
N VAL A 8 -20.31 22.94 -28.83
CA VAL A 8 -20.43 22.17 -30.07
C VAL A 8 -20.50 20.68 -29.75
N LEU A 9 -19.67 20.21 -28.82
CA LEU A 9 -19.70 18.81 -28.37
C LEU A 9 -21.06 18.45 -27.78
N ALA A 10 -21.65 19.27 -26.90
CA ALA A 10 -22.94 18.98 -26.26
C ALA A 10 -24.05 18.59 -27.24
N LYS A 11 -24.14 19.27 -28.39
CA LYS A 11 -25.13 18.97 -29.44
C LYS A 11 -24.93 17.61 -30.13
N HIS A 12 -23.69 17.10 -30.15
CA HIS A 12 -23.40 15.79 -30.75
C HIS A 12 -23.70 14.63 -29.80
N PHE A 13 -23.62 14.84 -28.48
CA PHE A 13 -23.91 13.79 -27.49
C PHE A 13 -25.38 13.76 -27.03
N SER A 14 -26.19 14.75 -27.40
CA SER A 14 -27.64 14.71 -27.20
C SER A 14 -28.36 13.70 -28.12
N CYS A 15 -27.65 13.08 -29.06
CA CYS A 15 -28.15 12.02 -29.93
C CYS A 15 -27.75 10.63 -29.40
N HIS A 16 -28.48 9.58 -29.78
CA HIS A 16 -28.06 8.21 -29.48
C HIS A 16 -26.72 7.91 -30.18
N LEU A 17 -25.70 7.50 -29.40
CA LEU A 17 -24.36 7.16 -29.90
C LEU A 17 -24.08 5.66 -29.69
N PRO A 18 -24.74 4.76 -30.45
CA PRO A 18 -24.69 3.32 -30.22
C PRO A 18 -23.30 2.69 -30.46
N LEU A 19 -22.36 3.42 -31.04
CA LEU A 19 -20.99 2.93 -31.32
C LEU A 19 -19.93 3.60 -30.45
N LEU A 20 -20.32 4.54 -29.57
CA LEU A 20 -19.35 5.22 -28.72
C LEU A 20 -19.00 4.33 -27.52
N GLU A 21 -17.88 3.62 -27.62
CA GLU A 21 -17.37 2.78 -26.54
C GLU A 21 -16.43 3.54 -25.59
N ASN A 22 -15.70 4.52 -26.10
CA ASN A 22 -14.66 5.22 -25.36
C ASN A 22 -14.84 6.74 -25.49
N LEU A 23 -14.92 7.45 -24.37
CA LEU A 23 -14.98 8.90 -24.33
C LEU A 23 -13.85 9.45 -23.46
N THR A 24 -12.97 10.23 -24.07
CA THR A 24 -11.90 10.96 -23.37
C THR A 24 -12.06 12.46 -23.58
N ILE A 25 -12.16 13.20 -22.48
CA ILE A 25 -12.16 14.66 -22.48
C ILE A 25 -11.00 15.11 -21.60
N ASN A 26 -9.98 15.67 -22.24
CA ASN A 26 -8.81 16.21 -21.56
C ASN A 26 -8.69 17.70 -21.86
N VAL A 27 -8.92 18.50 -20.82
CA VAL A 27 -8.66 19.93 -20.87
C VAL A 27 -7.37 20.19 -20.10
N LYS A 28 -6.38 20.70 -20.81
CA LYS A 28 -5.22 21.34 -20.17
C LYS A 28 -5.73 22.59 -19.45
N THR A 29 -5.81 22.53 -18.14
CA THR A 29 -6.24 23.65 -17.31
C THR A 29 -5.04 24.49 -16.89
N VAL A 30 -5.26 25.80 -16.85
CA VAL A 30 -4.44 26.72 -16.05
C VAL A 30 -4.87 26.51 -14.60
N PRO A 31 -3.97 26.62 -13.60
CA PRO A 31 -4.37 26.56 -12.19
C PRO A 31 -5.59 27.46 -11.93
N ASN A 32 -6.61 26.91 -11.26
CA ASN A 32 -7.87 27.57 -10.90
C ASN A 32 -8.91 27.81 -12.03
N GLU A 33 -8.63 27.43 -13.27
CA GLU A 33 -9.61 27.52 -14.37
C GLU A 33 -10.05 26.14 -14.84
N PHE A 34 -11.23 25.70 -14.39
CA PHE A 34 -11.83 24.43 -14.79
C PHE A 34 -13.12 24.69 -15.57
N PRO A 35 -13.19 24.37 -16.87
CA PRO A 35 -14.43 24.53 -17.62
C PRO A 35 -15.49 23.55 -17.11
N CYS A 36 -16.69 24.06 -16.90
CA CYS A 36 -17.87 23.23 -16.69
C CYS A 36 -18.32 22.66 -18.03
N LEU A 37 -18.40 21.34 -18.10
CA LEU A 37 -19.09 20.65 -19.18
C LEU A 37 -20.60 20.80 -18.96
N PRO A 38 -21.37 21.09 -20.02
CA PRO A 38 -22.82 21.16 -19.94
C PRO A 38 -23.38 19.79 -19.55
N ASP A 39 -24.37 19.77 -18.65
CA ASP A 39 -25.01 18.54 -18.17
C ASP A 39 -25.61 17.72 -19.34
N GLN A 40 -26.06 18.41 -20.39
CA GLN A 40 -26.64 17.80 -21.59
C GLN A 40 -25.68 16.90 -22.37
N LEU A 41 -24.37 16.99 -22.10
CA LEU A 41 -23.36 16.16 -22.74
C LEU A 41 -23.58 14.66 -22.50
N PHE A 42 -24.34 14.29 -21.48
CA PHE A 42 -24.59 12.89 -21.14
C PHE A 42 -26.09 12.55 -21.04
N ASP A 43 -26.96 13.42 -21.57
CA ASP A 43 -28.41 13.19 -21.58
C ASP A 43 -28.82 12.14 -22.64
N GLY A 44 -27.99 11.92 -23.67
CA GLY A 44 -28.20 10.88 -24.67
C GLY A 44 -27.98 9.46 -24.15
N ASP A 45 -28.36 8.46 -24.95
CA ASP A 45 -28.11 7.05 -24.65
C ASP A 45 -26.63 6.70 -24.91
N LEU A 46 -25.92 6.41 -23.82
CA LEU A 46 -24.50 6.03 -23.75
C LEU A 46 -24.35 4.57 -23.29
N SER A 47 -25.34 3.71 -23.56
CA SER A 47 -25.32 2.28 -23.22
C SER A 47 -24.15 1.52 -23.84
N SER A 48 -23.59 1.99 -24.94
CA SER A 48 -22.38 1.40 -25.55
C SER A 48 -21.08 1.85 -24.89
N LEU A 49 -21.11 2.90 -24.05
CA LEU A 49 -19.91 3.42 -23.41
C LEU A 49 -19.35 2.39 -22.41
N ARG A 50 -18.06 2.12 -22.52
CA ARG A 50 -17.28 1.18 -21.71
C ARG A 50 -16.20 1.92 -20.92
N GLU A 51 -15.64 2.99 -21.47
CA GLU A 51 -14.57 3.76 -20.86
C GLU A 51 -14.86 5.27 -20.88
N LEU A 52 -14.73 5.90 -19.71
CA LEU A 52 -14.90 7.33 -19.53
C LEU A 52 -13.67 7.91 -18.83
N HIS A 53 -12.96 8.82 -19.52
CA HIS A 53 -11.82 9.54 -18.97
C HIS A 53 -12.06 11.05 -19.03
N LEU A 54 -12.09 11.68 -17.86
CA LEU A 54 -12.31 13.11 -17.70
C LEU A 54 -11.13 13.72 -16.95
N SER A 55 -10.47 14.70 -17.56
CA SER A 55 -9.31 15.37 -16.97
C SER A 55 -9.45 16.88 -17.09
N GLY A 56 -9.33 17.59 -15.97
CA GLY A 56 -9.35 19.05 -15.93
C GLY A 56 -10.71 19.66 -16.29
N VAL A 57 -11.80 18.95 -16.04
CA VAL A 57 -13.16 19.40 -16.36
C VAL A 57 -14.08 19.25 -15.15
N LEU A 58 -14.99 20.21 -14.99
CA LEU A 58 -16.08 20.11 -14.02
C LEU A 58 -17.30 19.51 -14.71
N ILE A 59 -17.92 18.53 -14.07
CA ILE A 59 -19.09 17.86 -14.63
C ILE A 59 -20.06 17.44 -13.53
N SER A 60 -21.35 17.59 -13.79
CA SER A 60 -22.36 16.83 -13.05
C SER A 60 -22.37 15.41 -13.58
N LEU A 61 -21.76 14.47 -12.84
CA LEU A 61 -21.71 13.08 -13.30
C LEU A 61 -23.13 12.55 -13.57
N PRO A 62 -23.36 11.92 -14.72
CA PRO A 62 -24.71 11.57 -15.18
C PRO A 62 -25.24 10.43 -14.33
N ARG A 63 -26.56 10.43 -14.11
CA ARG A 63 -27.18 9.44 -13.23
C ARG A 63 -27.62 8.16 -13.94
N LYS A 64 -27.88 8.09 -15.25
CA LYS A 64 -28.62 6.90 -15.76
C LYS A 64 -28.20 6.30 -17.11
N ASN A 65 -27.24 6.90 -17.82
CA ASN A 65 -27.09 6.60 -19.24
C ASN A 65 -25.88 5.72 -19.60
N MET A 66 -25.11 5.23 -18.63
CA MET A 66 -23.86 4.48 -18.88
C MET A 66 -23.84 3.11 -18.16
N PRO A 67 -24.89 2.27 -18.25
CA PRO A 67 -25.02 1.05 -17.44
C PRO A 67 -23.87 0.04 -17.63
N ASN A 68 -23.22 0.08 -18.79
CA ASN A 68 -22.15 -0.84 -19.17
C ASN A 68 -20.74 -0.25 -18.98
N LEU A 69 -20.61 0.88 -18.27
CA LEU A 69 -19.31 1.47 -18.00
C LEU A 69 -18.44 0.51 -17.18
N THR A 70 -17.26 0.20 -17.71
CA THR A 70 -16.29 -0.71 -17.06
C THR A 70 -15.08 0.02 -16.50
N THR A 71 -14.72 1.18 -17.08
CA THR A 71 -13.55 1.96 -16.70
C THR A 71 -13.95 3.42 -16.49
N LEU A 72 -13.64 3.96 -15.31
CA LEU A 72 -13.78 5.38 -14.99
C LEU A 72 -12.43 5.95 -14.59
N ASN A 73 -12.03 7.05 -15.23
CA ASN A 73 -10.84 7.80 -14.87
C ASN A 73 -11.19 9.28 -14.69
N LEU A 74 -11.05 9.79 -13.47
CA LEU A 74 -11.24 11.19 -13.13
C LEU A 74 -9.91 11.80 -12.68
N CYS A 75 -9.50 12.88 -13.34
CA CYS A 75 -8.23 13.56 -13.08
C CYS A 75 -8.43 15.06 -12.86
N SER A 76 -7.79 15.59 -11.82
CA SER A 76 -7.65 17.02 -11.54
C SER A 76 -9.00 17.75 -11.47
N ILE A 77 -9.88 17.30 -10.58
CA ILE A 77 -11.16 17.96 -10.31
C ILE A 77 -11.02 18.71 -8.97
N PRO A 78 -11.27 20.03 -8.91
CA PRO A 78 -11.05 20.81 -7.69
C PRO A 78 -12.00 20.40 -6.56
N ASP A 79 -11.44 20.32 -5.35
CA ASP A 79 -12.08 19.76 -4.14
C ASP A 79 -13.41 20.44 -3.76
N ASP A 80 -13.54 21.74 -3.98
CA ASP A 80 -14.70 22.55 -3.57
C ASP A 80 -15.93 22.35 -4.45
N ARG A 81 -15.78 21.68 -5.61
CA ARG A 81 -16.83 21.60 -6.63
C ARG A 81 -17.31 20.19 -6.93
N PHE A 82 -16.68 19.18 -6.34
CA PHE A 82 -17.02 17.79 -6.57
C PHE A 82 -17.59 17.14 -5.30
N LEU A 83 -18.89 16.86 -5.32
CA LEU A 83 -19.57 16.23 -4.19
C LEU A 83 -19.36 14.71 -4.21
N LEU A 84 -18.99 14.14 -3.08
CA LEU A 84 -18.79 12.70 -2.92
C LEU A 84 -20.07 11.92 -3.21
N THR A 85 -21.23 12.47 -2.81
CA THR A 85 -22.55 11.90 -3.12
C THR A 85 -22.74 11.67 -4.62
N ARG A 86 -22.23 12.56 -5.48
CA ARG A 86 -22.36 12.42 -6.94
C ARG A 86 -21.53 11.26 -7.48
N LEU A 87 -20.32 11.07 -6.95
CA LEU A 87 -19.47 9.94 -7.31
C LEU A 87 -20.10 8.60 -6.89
N LEU A 88 -20.61 8.53 -5.65
CA LEU A 88 -21.29 7.32 -5.17
C LEU A 88 -22.57 7.04 -5.96
N ASN A 89 -23.34 8.07 -6.30
CA ASN A 89 -24.50 7.90 -7.18
C ASN A 89 -24.07 7.32 -8.52
N LEU A 90 -23.02 7.85 -9.16
CA LEU A 90 -22.52 7.28 -10.42
C LEU A 90 -22.24 5.78 -10.27
N PHE A 91 -21.49 5.40 -9.24
CA PHE A 91 -21.16 4.00 -8.94
C PHE A 91 -22.39 3.09 -8.78
N GLU A 92 -23.49 3.57 -8.18
CA GLU A 92 -24.75 2.83 -8.09
C GLU A 92 -25.35 2.51 -9.45
N PHE A 93 -25.12 3.37 -10.46
CA PHE A 93 -25.66 3.22 -11.81
C PHE A 93 -24.70 2.54 -12.79
N VAL A 94 -23.47 2.23 -12.37
CA VAL A 94 -22.46 1.52 -13.19
C VAL A 94 -22.04 0.21 -12.52
N PRO A 95 -22.96 -0.76 -12.36
CA PRO A 95 -22.71 -1.97 -11.58
C PRO A 95 -21.57 -2.82 -12.15
N HIS A 96 -21.26 -2.69 -13.45
CA HIS A 96 -20.23 -3.45 -14.15
C HIS A 96 -18.83 -2.83 -14.08
N ILE A 97 -18.63 -1.80 -13.26
CA ILE A 97 -17.36 -1.12 -13.16
C ILE A 97 -16.26 -2.06 -12.64
N ARG A 98 -15.13 -2.08 -13.35
CA ARG A 98 -13.97 -2.95 -13.08
C ARG A 98 -12.74 -2.16 -12.70
N HIS A 99 -12.55 -1.00 -13.32
CA HIS A 99 -11.39 -0.15 -13.09
C HIS A 99 -11.84 1.26 -12.76
N VAL A 100 -11.40 1.76 -11.62
CA VAL A 100 -11.63 3.14 -11.23
C VAL A 100 -10.31 3.80 -10.90
N ARG A 101 -10.05 4.98 -11.47
CA ARG A 101 -8.89 5.80 -11.20
C ARG A 101 -9.33 7.21 -10.85
N LEU A 102 -8.90 7.70 -9.69
CA LEU A 102 -9.22 9.02 -9.17
C LEU A 102 -7.92 9.75 -8.82
N LEU A 103 -7.49 10.67 -9.68
CA LEU A 103 -6.28 11.46 -9.52
C LEU A 103 -6.67 12.89 -9.14
N ASN A 104 -6.35 13.35 -7.93
CA ASN A 104 -6.66 14.66 -7.39
C ASN A 104 -8.11 15.07 -7.69
N SER A 105 -9.04 14.17 -7.38
CA SER A 105 -10.46 14.30 -7.74
C SER A 105 -11.41 13.93 -6.59
N ILE A 106 -10.89 13.74 -5.37
CA ILE A 106 -11.70 13.42 -4.19
C ILE A 106 -11.79 14.66 -3.30
N PRO A 107 -13.00 15.07 -2.89
CA PRO A 107 -13.17 16.23 -2.02
C PRO A 107 -12.62 15.98 -0.63
N SER A 108 -12.10 17.03 0.01
CA SER A 108 -11.55 17.01 1.36
C SER A 108 -12.57 16.76 2.48
N SER A 109 -13.88 16.76 2.17
CA SER A 109 -14.96 16.49 3.13
C SER A 109 -16.04 15.60 2.52
N SER A 110 -16.80 14.91 3.38
CA SER A 110 -17.93 14.07 2.97
C SER A 110 -19.25 14.82 3.12
N ASP A 111 -20.04 14.87 2.05
CA ASP A 111 -21.46 15.27 2.06
C ASP A 111 -22.41 14.06 2.20
N VAL A 112 -21.84 12.86 2.38
CA VAL A 112 -22.56 11.58 2.36
C VAL A 112 -22.96 11.16 3.77
N PRO A 113 -24.19 10.64 3.98
CA PRO A 113 -24.59 10.05 5.24
C PRO A 113 -23.66 8.91 5.69
N ALA A 114 -23.28 8.88 6.97
CA ALA A 114 -22.30 7.93 7.52
C ALA A 114 -22.69 6.44 7.35
N ASN A 115 -23.97 6.14 7.16
CA ASN A 115 -24.49 4.78 6.98
C ASN A 115 -24.58 4.34 5.51
N ARG A 116 -24.26 5.21 4.55
CA ARG A 116 -24.29 4.84 3.13
C ARG A 116 -23.03 4.07 2.78
N MET A 117 -23.21 2.79 2.45
CA MET A 117 -22.17 1.91 1.95
C MET A 117 -22.56 1.36 0.59
N LEU A 118 -21.64 1.40 -0.36
CA LEU A 118 -21.86 0.92 -1.72
C LEU A 118 -20.94 -0.27 -2.04
N THR A 119 -21.50 -1.28 -2.69
CA THR A 119 -20.74 -2.46 -3.13
C THR A 119 -20.43 -2.37 -4.61
N LEU A 120 -19.18 -2.63 -4.98
CA LEU A 120 -18.72 -2.66 -6.36
C LEU A 120 -18.32 -4.11 -6.73
N PRO A 121 -19.28 -5.00 -7.04
CA PRO A 121 -19.03 -6.45 -7.08
C PRO A 121 -18.07 -6.91 -8.19
N HIS A 122 -17.92 -6.10 -9.25
CA HIS A 122 -17.04 -6.42 -10.39
C HIS A 122 -15.71 -5.66 -10.37
N LEU A 123 -15.44 -4.89 -9.31
CA LEU A 123 -14.23 -4.09 -9.19
C LEU A 123 -12.99 -4.99 -9.16
N LYS A 124 -12.06 -4.72 -10.07
CA LYS A 124 -10.76 -5.40 -10.17
C LYS A 124 -9.62 -4.50 -9.72
N LYS A 125 -9.69 -3.21 -10.05
CA LYS A 125 -8.67 -2.23 -9.68
C LYS A 125 -9.31 -0.92 -9.26
N PHE A 126 -8.86 -0.40 -8.12
CA PHE A 126 -9.23 0.92 -7.64
C PHE A 126 -7.98 1.70 -7.28
N GLU A 127 -7.72 2.78 -8.00
CA GLU A 127 -6.54 3.62 -7.85
C GLU A 127 -6.96 5.02 -7.42
N ILE A 128 -6.41 5.50 -6.32
CA ILE A 128 -6.66 6.84 -5.81
C ILE A 128 -5.32 7.51 -5.59
N THR A 129 -5.10 8.63 -6.26
CA THR A 129 -3.97 9.52 -6.02
C THR A 129 -4.54 10.85 -5.52
N ALA A 130 -4.38 11.21 -4.25
CA ALA A 130 -4.99 12.41 -3.68
C ALA A 130 -4.21 12.92 -2.45
N GLN A 131 -4.54 14.12 -1.97
CA GLN A 131 -4.05 14.67 -0.71
C GLN A 131 -5.22 15.41 -0.04
N PRO A 132 -5.63 15.13 1.22
CA PRO A 132 -5.52 13.92 2.03
C PRO A 132 -6.80 13.05 2.07
N ALA A 133 -7.70 13.19 1.07
CA ALA A 133 -9.10 12.76 1.17
C ALA A 133 -9.44 11.27 0.95
N HIS A 134 -8.46 10.34 0.95
CA HIS A 134 -8.70 8.94 0.57
C HIS A 134 -9.69 8.19 1.47
N SER A 135 -9.56 8.36 2.79
CA SER A 135 -10.36 7.64 3.79
C SER A 135 -11.84 7.97 3.69
N ILE A 136 -12.18 9.20 3.28
CA ILE A 136 -13.56 9.65 3.10
C ILE A 136 -14.30 8.76 2.10
N LEU A 137 -13.73 8.51 0.92
CA LEU A 137 -14.38 7.66 -0.07
C LEU A 137 -14.37 6.19 0.34
N LEU A 138 -13.28 5.70 0.93
CA LEU A 138 -13.18 4.30 1.38
C LEU A 138 -14.14 3.96 2.53
N ASN A 139 -14.55 4.95 3.34
CA ASN A 139 -15.60 4.78 4.35
C ASN A 139 -16.99 4.49 3.78
N HIS A 140 -17.18 4.65 2.46
CA HIS A 140 -18.46 4.45 1.79
C HIS A 140 -18.43 3.32 0.75
N LEU A 141 -17.34 2.56 0.66
CA LEU A 141 -17.16 1.53 -0.36
C LEU A 141 -16.82 0.16 0.25
N PHE A 142 -17.46 -0.88 -0.28
CA PHE A 142 -17.02 -2.27 -0.13
C PHE A 142 -16.13 -2.65 -1.31
N ILE A 143 -14.85 -2.85 -1.01
CA ILE A 143 -13.86 -3.35 -1.97
C ILE A 143 -13.91 -4.87 -1.94
N PRO A 144 -14.33 -5.54 -3.02
CA PRO A 144 -14.55 -6.98 -3.02
C PRO A 144 -13.22 -7.75 -2.95
N ALA A 145 -13.30 -9.02 -2.53
CA ALA A 145 -12.17 -9.93 -2.65
C ALA A 145 -11.77 -10.11 -4.13
N GLY A 146 -10.47 -10.21 -4.39
CA GLY A 146 -9.85 -10.25 -5.70
C GLY A 146 -9.49 -8.87 -6.27
N ALA A 147 -9.97 -7.77 -5.67
CA ALA A 147 -9.64 -6.43 -6.13
C ALA A 147 -8.27 -5.94 -5.65
N SER A 148 -7.61 -5.16 -6.50
CA SER A 148 -6.43 -4.36 -6.17
C SER A 148 -6.85 -2.96 -5.73
N LEU A 149 -6.38 -2.52 -4.57
CA LEU A 149 -6.49 -1.14 -4.11
C LEU A 149 -5.11 -0.47 -4.17
N ILE A 150 -4.99 0.64 -4.90
CA ILE A 150 -3.76 1.43 -4.99
C ILE A 150 -4.06 2.82 -4.44
N LEU A 151 -3.33 3.22 -3.40
CA LEU A 151 -3.42 4.54 -2.79
C LEU A 151 -2.08 5.23 -2.96
N GLU A 152 -2.08 6.40 -3.59
CA GLU A 152 -0.90 7.25 -3.72
C GLU A 152 -1.16 8.61 -3.08
N CYS A 153 -0.27 9.02 -2.20
CA CYS A 153 -0.38 10.30 -1.51
C CYS A 153 0.99 10.91 -1.29
N SER A 154 1.03 12.23 -1.25
CA SER A 154 2.24 12.94 -0.83
C SER A 154 2.09 13.44 0.59
N TYR A 155 3.17 13.37 1.36
CA TYR A 155 3.17 13.80 2.75
C TYR A 155 4.00 15.04 2.96
N THR A 156 3.50 15.86 3.88
CA THR A 156 4.20 16.97 4.50
C THR A 156 4.08 16.78 6.02
N GLY A 157 5.16 16.41 6.71
CA GLY A 157 5.17 16.29 8.17
C GLY A 157 5.55 14.89 8.69
N ASP A 158 5.55 14.74 10.02
CA ASP A 158 6.04 13.53 10.72
C ASP A 158 4.95 12.50 11.06
N GLU A 159 3.67 12.76 10.77
CA GLU A 159 2.57 11.88 11.14
C GLU A 159 2.56 10.55 10.36
N SER A 160 2.06 9.48 10.98
CA SER A 160 1.87 8.19 10.30
C SER A 160 0.81 8.35 9.22
N PRO A 161 1.09 7.99 7.97
CA PRO A 161 0.11 8.19 6.93
C PRO A 161 -0.99 7.12 6.98
N ILE A 162 -0.66 5.86 7.27
CA ILE A 162 -1.63 4.76 7.10
C ILE A 162 -2.96 4.97 7.87
N PRO A 163 -2.97 5.35 9.17
CA PRO A 163 -4.20 5.48 9.96
C PRO A 163 -5.13 6.60 9.49
N SER A 164 -4.59 7.67 8.90
CA SER A 164 -5.38 8.80 8.41
C SER A 164 -5.94 8.56 7.02
N TYR A 165 -5.29 7.70 6.22
CA TYR A 165 -5.70 7.41 4.84
C TYR A 165 -6.53 6.14 4.66
N LEU A 166 -6.54 5.25 5.65
CA LEU A 166 -7.41 4.07 5.63
C LEU A 166 -8.65 4.28 6.50
N PRO A 167 -9.77 3.66 6.15
CA PRO A 167 -10.96 3.67 6.99
C PRO A 167 -10.62 3.08 8.37
N THR A 168 -11.11 3.70 9.44
CA THR A 168 -10.90 3.25 10.83
C THR A 168 -11.48 1.86 11.07
N LEU A 169 -12.49 1.47 10.30
CA LEU A 169 -13.10 0.14 10.30
C LEU A 169 -12.74 -0.58 9.00
N SER A 170 -12.02 -1.69 9.13
CA SER A 170 -11.60 -2.54 8.00
C SER A 170 -12.76 -3.34 7.38
N THR A 171 -14.00 -3.18 7.86
CA THR A 171 -15.17 -3.94 7.40
C THR A 171 -15.47 -3.75 5.91
N GLY A 172 -15.11 -2.61 5.33
CA GLY A 172 -15.25 -2.32 3.90
C GLY A 172 -14.17 -2.94 3.00
N LEU A 173 -13.04 -3.38 3.56
CA LEU A 173 -11.86 -3.82 2.80
C LEU A 173 -11.74 -5.34 2.79
N LEU A 174 -12.71 -6.03 2.18
CA LEU A 174 -12.72 -7.49 2.10
C LEU A 174 -11.50 -8.04 1.36
N ASN A 175 -10.90 -7.25 0.46
CA ASN A 175 -9.65 -7.58 -0.21
C ASN A 175 -8.47 -7.78 0.74
N LEU A 176 -8.54 -7.25 1.98
CA LEU A 176 -7.50 -7.34 3.00
C LEU A 176 -7.81 -8.34 4.12
N SER A 177 -8.86 -9.15 3.96
CA SER A 177 -9.28 -10.14 4.96
C SER A 177 -8.29 -11.30 5.17
N ASN A 178 -7.37 -11.54 4.23
CA ASN A 178 -6.43 -12.67 4.29
C ASN A 178 -5.03 -12.30 3.79
N ILE A 179 -4.36 -11.39 4.51
CA ILE A 179 -3.01 -10.93 4.16
C ILE A 179 -1.98 -12.03 4.45
N THR A 180 -1.30 -12.52 3.41
CA THR A 180 -0.24 -13.53 3.50
C THR A 180 1.16 -12.94 3.33
N THR A 181 1.31 -11.85 2.59
CA THR A 181 2.62 -11.23 2.32
C THR A 181 2.56 -9.73 2.59
N ILE A 182 3.60 -9.22 3.24
CA ILE A 182 3.74 -7.81 3.59
C ILE A 182 5.11 -7.34 3.12
N ASN A 183 5.13 -6.33 2.26
CA ASN A 183 6.36 -5.67 1.82
C ASN A 183 6.36 -4.22 2.31
N LEU A 184 7.44 -3.83 2.99
CA LEU A 184 7.65 -2.50 3.53
C LEU A 184 8.92 -1.94 2.94
N CYS A 185 8.86 -0.74 2.38
CA CYS A 185 10.05 -0.03 1.90
C CYS A 185 10.07 1.38 2.46
N PHE A 186 11.20 1.76 3.06
CA PHE A 186 11.40 3.05 3.73
C PHE A 186 12.46 3.90 3.03
N GLY A 187 12.46 3.86 1.70
CA GLY A 187 13.44 4.58 0.90
C GLY A 187 13.45 6.10 1.15
N PRO A 188 14.54 6.79 0.77
CA PRO A 188 14.75 8.21 1.08
C PRO A 188 13.73 9.14 0.42
N GLU A 189 13.14 8.73 -0.70
CA GLU A 189 12.18 9.55 -1.46
C GLU A 189 10.75 9.01 -1.40
N ARG A 190 10.61 7.71 -1.17
CA ARG A 190 9.33 7.01 -1.23
C ARG A 190 9.24 5.97 -0.15
N ARG A 191 8.05 5.89 0.45
CA ARG A 191 7.69 4.84 1.40
C ARG A 191 6.56 4.02 0.81
N PHE A 192 6.66 2.72 0.94
CA PHE A 192 5.70 1.79 0.38
C PHE A 192 5.23 0.80 1.42
N LEU A 193 3.92 0.55 1.40
CA LEU A 193 3.30 -0.62 2.02
C LEU A 193 2.63 -1.41 0.93
N GLN A 194 2.94 -2.69 0.86
CA GLN A 194 2.19 -3.63 0.05
C GLN A 194 1.69 -4.77 0.91
N LEU A 195 0.40 -5.04 0.79
CA LEU A 195 -0.28 -6.16 1.42
C LEU A 195 -0.81 -7.05 0.31
N TYR A 196 -0.45 -8.32 0.31
CA TYR A 196 -0.93 -9.30 -0.66
C TYR A 196 -1.57 -10.49 0.04
N GLY A 197 -2.51 -11.11 -0.66
CA GLY A 197 -3.06 -12.41 -0.30
C GLY A 197 -4.08 -12.91 -1.31
N PRO A 198 -4.68 -14.09 -1.08
CA PRO A 198 -5.71 -14.64 -1.96
C PRO A 198 -6.96 -13.77 -2.03
N SER A 199 -7.16 -12.89 -1.04
CA SER A 199 -8.27 -11.94 -1.04
C SER A 199 -8.01 -10.71 -1.91
N GLY A 200 -6.79 -10.46 -2.41
CA GLY A 200 -6.47 -9.29 -3.23
C GLY A 200 -5.19 -8.59 -2.77
N GLU A 201 -5.01 -7.34 -3.21
CA GLU A 201 -3.83 -6.54 -2.87
C GLU A 201 -4.21 -5.11 -2.43
N LEU A 202 -3.40 -4.56 -1.50
CA LEU A 202 -3.30 -3.13 -1.24
C LEU A 202 -1.88 -2.69 -1.52
N ARG A 203 -1.73 -1.67 -2.38
CA ARG A 203 -0.48 -0.94 -2.58
C ARG A 203 -0.67 0.48 -2.09
N PHE A 204 0.18 0.90 -1.19
CA PHE A 204 0.17 2.23 -0.62
C PHE A 204 1.51 2.89 -0.93
N LEU A 205 1.46 3.95 -1.73
CA LEU A 205 2.60 4.67 -2.27
C LEU A 205 2.65 6.06 -1.64
N GLY A 206 3.64 6.24 -0.78
CA GLY A 206 3.87 7.46 -0.03
C GLY A 206 5.03 8.26 -0.62
N ASN A 207 4.74 9.38 -1.27
CA ASN A 207 5.77 10.31 -1.75
C ASN A 207 6.12 11.30 -0.63
N TRP A 208 7.33 11.22 -0.08
CA TRP A 208 7.74 12.15 0.98
C TRP A 208 8.28 13.43 0.34
N ILE A 209 7.54 14.53 0.46
CA ILE A 209 8.03 15.83 -0.02
C ILE A 209 9.14 16.24 0.95
N ARG A 210 10.40 16.27 0.47
CA ARG A 210 11.61 16.48 1.27
C ARG A 210 11.46 17.66 2.26
N GLY A 211 11.19 17.35 3.52
CA GLY A 211 11.49 18.22 4.66
C GLY A 211 12.95 18.02 5.06
N ARG A 212 13.64 19.08 5.51
CA ARG A 212 15.10 19.07 5.79
C ARG A 212 15.56 18.05 6.84
N ASN A 213 14.65 17.40 7.57
CA ASN A 213 14.96 16.41 8.59
C ASN A 213 14.17 15.13 8.30
N GLN A 214 14.79 14.17 7.61
CA GLN A 214 14.25 12.81 7.52
C GLN A 214 14.34 12.15 8.90
N SER A 215 13.34 12.37 9.74
CA SER A 215 13.33 11.86 11.11
C SER A 215 13.04 10.34 11.10
N GLU A 216 13.72 9.59 11.97
CA GLU A 216 13.42 8.18 12.26
C GLU A 216 11.96 7.96 12.74
N VAL A 217 11.30 9.05 13.17
CA VAL A 217 9.93 9.07 13.69
C VAL A 217 8.93 8.54 12.67
N GLY A 218 9.09 8.89 11.40
CA GLY A 218 8.14 8.50 10.36
C GLY A 218 8.16 7.00 10.01
N THR A 219 9.29 6.31 10.18
CA THR A 219 9.41 4.87 9.90
C THR A 219 8.73 4.04 10.98
N SER A 220 8.93 4.44 12.24
CA SER A 220 8.30 3.84 13.41
C SER A 220 6.78 3.98 13.36
N SER A 221 6.29 5.16 12.99
CA SER A 221 4.87 5.43 12.91
C SER A 221 4.16 4.56 11.85
N PHE A 222 4.84 4.21 10.76
CA PHE A 222 4.33 3.34 9.70
C PHE A 222 4.16 1.88 10.17
N LEU A 223 5.19 1.32 10.81
CA LEU A 223 5.10 -0.04 11.37
C LEU A 223 4.04 -0.15 12.46
N ARG A 224 3.86 0.90 13.28
CA ARG A 224 2.81 0.93 14.31
C ARG A 224 1.42 0.76 13.70
N SER A 225 1.18 1.36 12.55
CA SER A 225 -0.09 1.28 11.85
C SER A 225 -0.39 -0.11 11.29
N MET A 226 0.62 -0.97 11.17
CA MET A 226 0.40 -2.38 10.82
C MET A 226 -0.47 -3.11 11.84
N GLY A 227 -0.50 -2.64 13.10
CA GLY A 227 -1.37 -3.18 14.14
C GLY A 227 -2.87 -3.04 13.86
N GLN A 228 -3.27 -2.23 12.88
CA GLN A 228 -4.66 -2.09 12.45
C GLN A 228 -5.12 -3.23 11.53
N PHE A 229 -4.18 -3.92 10.88
CA PHE A 229 -4.50 -5.04 10.00
C PHE A 229 -4.42 -6.36 10.76
N ASN A 230 -5.25 -7.32 10.35
CA ASN A 230 -5.12 -8.69 10.82
C ASN A 230 -3.94 -9.40 10.13
N ILE A 231 -2.72 -9.11 10.58
CA ILE A 231 -1.47 -9.68 10.06
C ILE A 231 -1.11 -11.04 10.69
N SER A 232 -2.00 -11.63 11.49
CA SER A 232 -1.77 -12.93 12.14
C SER A 232 -1.56 -14.06 11.13
N ARG A 233 -2.14 -13.93 9.93
CA ARG A 233 -2.05 -14.91 8.84
C ARG A 233 -0.85 -14.70 7.92
N SER A 234 -0.12 -13.61 8.10
CA SER A 234 1.01 -13.27 7.24
C SER A 234 2.14 -14.30 7.42
N ARG A 235 2.62 -14.80 6.29
CA ARG A 235 3.67 -15.82 6.16
C ARG A 235 4.99 -15.22 5.70
N CYS A 236 4.94 -14.11 4.97
CA CYS A 236 6.11 -13.44 4.42
C CYS A 236 6.12 -11.97 4.86
N LEU A 237 7.27 -11.52 5.38
CA LEU A 237 7.53 -10.11 5.65
C LEU A 237 8.84 -9.73 4.97
N ALA A 238 8.78 -8.77 4.05
CA ALA A 238 9.96 -8.13 3.48
C ALA A 238 10.05 -6.67 3.95
N VAL A 239 11.23 -6.25 4.40
CA VAL A 239 11.49 -4.88 4.87
C VAL A 239 12.73 -4.34 4.19
N GLN A 240 12.65 -3.13 3.64
CA GLN A 240 13.76 -2.44 3.00
C GLN A 240 14.00 -1.06 3.63
N TRP A 241 15.26 -0.65 3.78
CA TRP A 241 15.68 0.68 4.28
C TRP A 241 15.22 1.01 5.71
N TYR A 242 15.04 0.01 6.58
CA TYR A 242 14.65 0.24 7.97
C TYR A 242 15.87 0.53 8.85
N HIS A 243 16.03 1.78 9.29
CA HIS A 243 17.21 2.22 10.06
C HIS A 243 16.92 2.61 11.51
N CYS A 244 15.73 2.34 12.06
CA CYS A 244 15.47 2.62 13.47
C CYS A 244 16.19 1.59 14.36
N GLY A 245 16.94 2.10 15.35
CA GLY A 245 17.57 1.26 16.37
C GLY A 245 16.54 0.69 17.36
N PRO A 246 16.94 -0.34 18.14
CA PRO A 246 16.12 -0.80 19.24
C PRO A 246 15.97 0.34 20.28
N PRO A 247 14.81 0.49 20.93
CA PRO A 247 14.66 1.44 22.02
C PRO A 247 15.61 1.10 23.17
N ALA A 248 16.23 2.12 23.76
CA ALA A 248 17.21 1.96 24.84
C ALA A 248 16.64 1.23 26.08
N ASP A 249 15.36 1.43 26.37
CA ASP A 249 14.79 1.01 27.65
C ASP A 249 14.24 -0.42 27.65
N SER A 250 13.67 -0.88 26.53
CA SER A 250 13.10 -2.23 26.45
C SER A 250 12.72 -2.64 25.04
N ILE A 251 13.25 -3.78 24.59
CA ILE A 251 12.88 -4.44 23.34
C ILE A 251 11.36 -4.71 23.21
N THR A 252 10.65 -4.92 24.32
CA THR A 252 9.20 -5.20 24.29
C THR A 252 8.36 -3.99 23.89
N ARG A 253 8.92 -2.79 24.07
CA ARG A 253 8.35 -1.53 23.61
C ARG A 253 8.75 -1.22 22.16
N SER A 254 9.68 -1.99 21.58
CA SER A 254 10.05 -1.84 20.17
C SER A 254 8.84 -2.13 19.29
N ILE A 255 8.64 -1.27 18.31
CA ILE A 255 7.56 -1.43 17.33
C ILE A 255 7.80 -2.69 16.49
N VAL A 256 9.06 -3.01 16.15
CA VAL A 256 9.41 -4.26 15.47
C VAL A 256 8.97 -5.47 16.29
N TYR A 257 9.20 -5.45 17.61
CA TYR A 257 8.76 -6.53 18.49
C TYR A 257 7.24 -6.64 18.52
N GLN A 258 6.52 -5.52 18.61
CA GLN A 258 5.05 -5.50 18.61
C GLN A 258 4.48 -6.03 17.30
N THR A 259 5.05 -5.62 16.15
CA THR A 259 4.63 -6.11 14.83
C THR A 259 4.86 -7.61 14.68
N LEU A 260 6.06 -8.10 15.01
CA LEU A 260 6.39 -9.52 14.93
C LEU A 260 5.56 -10.38 15.90
N ARG A 261 5.21 -9.83 17.08
CA ARG A 261 4.32 -10.51 18.03
C ARG A 261 2.96 -10.83 17.42
N SER A 262 2.45 -9.97 16.54
CA SER A 262 1.16 -10.16 15.86
C SER A 262 1.25 -11.09 14.65
N MET A 263 2.44 -11.55 14.24
CA MET A 263 2.66 -12.39 13.06
C MET A 263 2.99 -13.85 13.43
N GLU A 264 2.04 -14.55 14.03
CA GLU A 264 2.22 -15.93 14.51
C GLU A 264 2.55 -16.94 13.40
N ASN A 265 2.08 -16.66 12.18
CA ASN A 265 2.28 -17.52 11.01
C ASN A 265 3.48 -17.14 10.14
N LEU A 266 4.29 -16.16 10.55
CA LEU A 266 5.45 -15.73 9.78
C LEU A 266 6.41 -16.90 9.57
N SER A 267 6.67 -17.24 8.32
CA SER A 267 7.57 -18.32 7.89
C SER A 267 8.83 -17.83 7.20
N SER A 268 8.80 -16.66 6.58
CA SER A 268 9.94 -16.04 5.89
C SER A 268 10.06 -14.56 6.23
N LEU A 269 11.28 -14.12 6.54
CA LEU A 269 11.65 -12.74 6.82
C LEU A 269 12.80 -12.30 5.90
N THR A 270 12.58 -11.26 5.10
CA THR A 270 13.60 -10.67 4.24
C THR A 270 13.90 -9.25 4.68
N LEU A 271 15.16 -8.95 4.99
CA LEU A 271 15.63 -7.62 5.38
C LEU A 271 16.64 -7.13 4.35
N VAL A 272 16.37 -5.97 3.75
CA VAL A 272 17.20 -5.40 2.69
C VAL A 272 17.69 -4.02 3.12
N GLN A 273 19.00 -3.84 3.24
CA GLN A 273 19.61 -2.56 3.65
C GLN A 273 18.97 -2.04 4.96
N CYS A 274 18.74 -2.94 5.92
CA CYS A 274 18.11 -2.62 7.21
C CYS A 274 19.14 -2.73 8.33
N LYS A 275 18.96 -1.94 9.41
CA LYS A 275 19.58 -2.23 10.71
C LYS A 275 18.96 -3.51 11.29
N SER A 276 19.57 -4.64 10.95
CA SER A 276 19.05 -5.98 11.25
C SER A 276 18.93 -6.29 12.75
N SER A 277 19.72 -5.63 13.61
CA SER A 277 19.72 -5.83 15.07
C SER A 277 18.34 -5.67 15.69
N SER A 278 17.55 -4.67 15.27
CA SER A 278 16.19 -4.48 15.79
C SER A 278 15.29 -5.70 15.60
N PHE A 279 15.43 -6.40 14.46
CA PHE A 279 14.67 -7.62 14.16
C PHE A 279 15.28 -8.84 14.86
N ILE A 280 16.61 -8.97 14.84
CA ILE A 280 17.34 -10.07 15.49
C ILE A 280 17.05 -10.09 17.00
N LEU A 281 17.16 -8.93 17.65
CA LEU A 281 16.88 -8.79 19.08
C LEU A 281 15.41 -9.07 19.42
N ALA A 282 14.47 -8.68 18.55
CA ALA A 282 13.05 -8.94 18.73
C ALA A 282 12.68 -10.43 18.55
N LEU A 283 13.40 -11.15 17.69
CA LEU A 283 13.23 -12.59 17.45
C LEU A 283 13.94 -13.46 18.50
N ASN A 284 14.87 -12.89 19.27
CA ASN A 284 15.62 -13.61 20.29
C ASN A 284 14.77 -13.92 21.53
N PRO A 285 14.56 -15.20 21.87
CA PRO A 285 13.77 -15.59 23.05
C PRO A 285 14.30 -15.05 24.39
N THR A 286 15.61 -14.81 24.55
CA THR A 286 16.16 -14.29 25.82
C THR A 286 15.70 -12.88 26.14
N ASN A 287 15.34 -12.14 25.10
CA ASN A 287 14.88 -10.76 25.17
C ASN A 287 13.36 -10.67 25.39
N ASN A 288 12.68 -11.82 25.43
CA ASN A 288 11.25 -11.91 25.63
C ASN A 288 10.94 -12.25 27.10
N PRO A 289 10.15 -11.42 27.84
CA PRO A 289 9.78 -11.73 29.23
C PRO A 289 9.08 -13.08 29.41
N SER A 290 8.32 -13.51 28.40
CA SER A 290 7.62 -14.80 28.43
C SER A 290 8.53 -15.99 28.09
N ALA A 291 9.77 -15.74 27.64
CA ALA A 291 10.70 -16.75 27.16
C ALA A 291 10.17 -17.62 25.98
N ILE A 292 9.03 -17.23 25.39
CA ILE A 292 8.40 -17.88 24.24
C ILE A 292 9.13 -17.47 22.96
N VAL A 293 9.31 -18.45 22.05
CA VAL A 293 9.82 -18.19 20.71
C VAL A 293 8.83 -17.33 19.92
N ARG A 294 9.25 -16.12 19.53
CA ARG A 294 8.46 -15.25 18.66
C ARG A 294 8.47 -15.76 17.23
N CYS A 295 7.35 -15.66 16.51
CA CYS A 295 7.19 -16.23 15.17
C CYS A 295 7.66 -17.70 15.15
N PRO A 296 7.00 -18.62 15.87
CA PRO A 296 7.46 -20.00 16.02
C PRO A 296 7.52 -20.75 14.68
N LYS A 297 6.77 -20.30 13.66
CA LYS A 297 6.78 -20.86 12.31
C LYS A 297 7.86 -20.28 11.40
N LEU A 298 8.67 -19.32 11.88
CA LEU A 298 9.73 -18.70 11.09
C LEU A 298 10.79 -19.74 10.77
N LYS A 299 11.00 -19.99 9.48
CA LYS A 299 11.94 -20.98 8.95
C LYS A 299 13.10 -20.32 8.20
N GLU A 300 12.84 -19.18 7.58
CA GLU A 300 13.76 -18.57 6.63
C GLU A 300 14.03 -17.11 7.01
N ILE A 301 15.30 -16.73 7.02
CA ILE A 301 15.73 -15.34 7.16
C ILE A 301 16.70 -15.02 6.01
N THR A 302 16.40 -13.97 5.26
CA THR A 302 17.29 -13.44 4.22
C THR A 302 17.73 -12.03 4.58
N LEU A 303 19.04 -11.79 4.62
CA LEU A 303 19.65 -10.50 4.97
C LEU A 303 20.45 -9.99 3.77
N TYR A 304 20.07 -8.84 3.20
CA TYR A 304 20.89 -8.12 2.22
C TYR A 304 21.58 -6.95 2.91
N THR A 305 22.90 -6.94 2.86
CA THR A 305 23.74 -6.01 3.63
C THR A 305 24.78 -5.33 2.76
N GLU A 306 25.02 -4.04 2.99
CA GLU A 306 26.00 -3.24 2.24
C GLU A 306 27.41 -3.38 2.81
N GLY A 307 27.52 -3.65 4.11
CA GLY A 307 28.81 -3.79 4.77
C GLY A 307 28.85 -4.89 5.83
N PRO A 308 30.06 -5.31 6.24
CA PRO A 308 30.26 -6.33 7.27
C PRO A 308 29.76 -5.88 8.64
N ASN A 309 29.64 -4.57 8.86
CA ASN A 309 29.15 -3.98 10.11
C ASN A 309 27.62 -3.93 10.22
N ASP A 310 26.88 -4.18 9.13
CA ASP A 310 25.41 -4.13 9.13
C ASP A 310 24.79 -5.39 9.73
N ILE A 311 25.57 -6.47 9.79
CA ILE A 311 25.18 -7.74 10.42
C ILE A 311 25.80 -7.80 11.79
N HIS A 312 24.95 -7.75 12.82
CA HIS A 312 25.35 -8.07 14.18
C HIS A 312 25.49 -9.60 14.34
N VAL A 313 26.56 -10.17 13.76
CA VAL A 313 26.75 -11.62 13.63
C VAL A 313 26.64 -12.34 14.98
N ASN A 314 27.23 -11.78 16.04
CA ASN A 314 27.14 -12.35 17.38
C ASN A 314 25.70 -12.41 17.90
N GLU A 315 24.90 -11.37 17.65
CA GLU A 315 23.49 -11.35 18.01
C GLU A 315 22.68 -12.36 17.18
N LEU A 316 23.01 -12.48 15.89
CA LEU A 316 22.37 -13.43 14.98
C LEU A 316 22.64 -14.89 15.40
N VAL A 317 23.89 -15.21 15.75
CA VAL A 317 24.30 -16.53 16.27
C VAL A 317 23.56 -16.84 17.57
N LYS A 318 23.59 -15.90 18.53
CA LYS A 318 22.89 -16.06 19.81
C LYS A 318 21.37 -16.25 19.62
N MET A 319 20.77 -15.48 18.72
CA MET A 319 19.34 -15.60 18.39
C MET A 319 19.03 -16.99 17.81
N ALA A 320 19.85 -17.48 16.87
CA ALA A 320 19.66 -18.80 16.27
C ALA A 320 19.81 -19.94 17.30
N GLU A 321 20.81 -19.85 18.17
CA GLU A 321 21.05 -20.80 19.26
C GLU A 321 19.85 -20.88 20.22
N GLU A 322 19.40 -19.73 20.74
CA GLU A 322 18.29 -19.65 21.70
C GLU A 322 16.95 -20.07 21.10
N ARG A 323 16.75 -19.84 19.80
CA ARG A 323 15.58 -20.37 19.10
C ARG A 323 15.67 -21.88 18.96
N ALA A 324 16.82 -22.41 18.56
CA ALA A 324 17.02 -23.84 18.36
C ALA A 324 16.82 -24.63 19.67
N SER A 325 17.35 -24.14 20.78
CA SER A 325 17.20 -24.77 22.11
C SER A 325 15.74 -24.82 22.59
N ARG A 326 14.88 -23.95 22.06
CA ARG A 326 13.45 -23.84 22.40
C ARG A 326 12.52 -24.39 21.31
N GLY A 327 13.05 -25.19 20.38
CA GLY A 327 12.26 -25.83 19.31
C GLY A 327 11.86 -24.93 18.14
N GLY A 328 12.36 -23.69 18.07
CA GLY A 328 12.14 -22.73 16.99
C GLY A 328 13.24 -22.68 15.93
N LYS A 329 13.89 -23.83 15.66
CA LYS A 329 15.09 -23.93 14.81
C LYS A 329 14.82 -23.40 13.39
N LEU A 330 15.68 -22.51 12.91
CA LEU A 330 15.61 -21.98 11.55
C LEU A 330 16.08 -23.03 10.53
N SER A 331 15.40 -23.08 9.40
CA SER A 331 15.76 -23.95 8.28
C SER A 331 16.87 -23.32 7.44
N VAL A 332 16.71 -22.05 7.05
CA VAL A 332 17.64 -21.37 6.16
C VAL A 332 17.96 -19.98 6.70
N ILE A 333 19.24 -19.64 6.73
CA ILE A 333 19.69 -18.24 6.78
C ILE A 333 20.47 -17.96 5.50
N THR A 334 20.04 -16.93 4.78
CA THR A 334 20.72 -16.44 3.58
C THR A 334 21.28 -15.06 3.87
N ILE A 335 22.58 -14.88 3.69
CA ILE A 335 23.25 -13.58 3.78
C ILE A 335 23.73 -13.23 2.38
N VAL A 336 23.26 -12.10 1.87
CA VAL A 336 23.63 -11.55 0.57
C VAL A 336 24.41 -10.26 0.80
N SER A 337 25.70 -10.29 0.49
CA SER A 337 26.56 -9.11 0.60
C SER A 337 26.59 -8.36 -0.73
N THR A 338 26.16 -7.11 -0.72
CA THR A 338 26.29 -6.20 -1.86
C THR A 338 27.61 -5.44 -1.72
N GLY A 339 28.57 -5.64 -2.64
CA GLY A 339 29.85 -4.89 -2.62
C GLY A 339 31.14 -5.67 -2.31
N ALA A 340 31.26 -6.93 -2.70
CA ALA A 340 32.48 -7.75 -2.66
C ALA A 340 33.15 -7.99 -1.28
N ILE A 341 32.48 -7.66 -0.17
CA ILE A 341 33.00 -7.95 1.18
C ILE A 341 32.50 -9.31 1.64
N ALA A 342 33.42 -10.24 1.90
CA ALA A 342 33.07 -11.54 2.44
C ALA A 342 32.46 -11.42 3.85
N PRO A 343 31.43 -12.21 4.17
CA PRO A 343 30.85 -12.20 5.51
C PRO A 343 31.89 -12.58 6.57
N PRO A 344 31.78 -12.05 7.81
CA PRO A 344 32.70 -12.38 8.89
C PRO A 344 32.78 -13.90 9.13
N LYS A 345 33.97 -14.41 9.50
CA LYS A 345 34.17 -15.85 9.78
C LYS A 345 33.19 -16.39 10.84
N ASP A 346 32.77 -15.54 11.76
CA ASP A 346 31.81 -15.90 12.82
C ASP A 346 30.43 -16.29 12.29
N VAL A 347 30.08 -15.89 11.06
CA VAL A 347 28.83 -16.30 10.40
C VAL A 347 28.75 -17.82 10.24
N PHE A 348 29.88 -18.51 10.07
CA PHE A 348 29.91 -19.97 9.94
C PHE A 348 29.52 -20.71 11.23
N GLN A 349 29.54 -20.04 12.38
CA GLN A 349 29.03 -20.62 13.64
C GLN A 349 27.52 -20.91 13.57
N LEU A 350 26.77 -20.20 12.71
CA LEU A 350 25.34 -20.43 12.50
C LEU A 350 25.02 -21.86 12.06
N ARG A 351 25.94 -22.55 11.36
CA ARG A 351 25.74 -23.92 10.87
C ARG A 351 25.44 -24.94 11.98
N LYS A 352 25.79 -24.62 13.23
CA LYS A 352 25.43 -25.45 14.39
C LYS A 352 23.93 -25.37 14.72
N TYR A 353 23.31 -24.23 14.42
CA TYR A 353 21.97 -23.87 14.89
C TYR A 353 20.93 -23.76 13.77
N VAL A 354 21.36 -23.72 12.51
CA VAL A 354 20.47 -23.71 11.33
C VAL A 354 20.73 -24.91 10.43
N LEU A 355 19.72 -25.35 9.66
CA LEU A 355 19.90 -26.49 8.76
C LEU A 355 20.76 -26.14 7.55
N ARG A 356 20.56 -24.94 6.99
CA ARG A 356 21.29 -24.46 5.82
C ARG A 356 21.70 -23.00 6.02
N LEU A 357 22.96 -22.71 5.71
CA LEU A 357 23.52 -21.36 5.68
C LEU A 357 24.00 -21.07 4.26
N GLU A 358 23.44 -20.05 3.64
CA GLU A 358 23.82 -19.58 2.31
C GLU A 358 24.49 -18.20 2.44
N CYS A 359 25.67 -18.05 1.85
CA CYS A 359 26.32 -16.76 1.71
C CYS A 359 26.48 -16.48 0.21
N LYS A 360 25.88 -15.40 -0.27
CA LYS A 360 25.86 -15.00 -1.68
C LYS A 360 26.46 -13.61 -1.84
N PHE A 361 26.99 -13.35 -3.03
CA PHE A 361 27.38 -12.03 -3.47
C PHE A 361 26.44 -11.61 -4.58
N ASP A 362 25.97 -10.38 -4.52
CA ASP A 362 25.12 -9.78 -5.55
C ASP A 362 25.64 -8.38 -5.86
N ASP A 363 25.49 -7.96 -7.11
CA ASP A 363 25.97 -6.66 -7.58
C ASP A 363 25.04 -5.53 -7.11
N ALA A 364 23.77 -5.86 -6.86
CA ALA A 364 22.77 -4.92 -6.40
C ALA A 364 21.77 -5.58 -5.43
N PRO A 365 21.18 -4.82 -4.49
CA PRO A 365 20.03 -5.30 -3.74
C PRO A 365 18.83 -5.51 -4.69
N PRO A 366 17.91 -6.43 -4.36
CA PRO A 366 16.71 -6.65 -5.17
C PRO A 366 15.88 -5.36 -5.24
N GLU A 367 15.33 -5.09 -6.42
CA GLU A 367 14.33 -4.05 -6.56
C GLU A 367 13.10 -4.42 -5.75
N TRP A 368 12.44 -3.43 -5.15
CA TRP A 368 11.38 -3.67 -4.16
C TRP A 368 10.18 -4.43 -4.75
N ASP A 369 9.91 -4.27 -6.04
CA ASP A 369 8.84 -4.95 -6.79
C ASP A 369 9.21 -6.40 -7.17
N THR A 370 10.49 -6.76 -7.04
CA THR A 370 11.00 -8.12 -7.23
C THR A 370 11.11 -8.92 -5.92
N LEU A 371 10.86 -8.28 -4.77
CA LEU A 371 10.84 -8.98 -3.49
C LEU A 371 9.77 -10.08 -3.50
N PRO A 372 10.06 -11.25 -2.93
CA PRO A 372 9.22 -12.43 -3.06
C PRO A 372 7.77 -12.15 -2.65
N LEU A 373 6.84 -12.44 -3.56
CA LEU A 373 5.39 -12.37 -3.36
C LEU A 373 4.84 -13.58 -2.61
#